data_AF-A0A9W6TW43-F1
#
_entry.id   AF-A0A9W6TW43-F1
#
_cell.length_a   1.000
_cell.length_b   1.000
_cell.length_c   1.000
_cell.angle_alpha   90.00
_cell.angle_beta   90.00
_cell.angle_gamma   90.00
#
_symmetry.space_group_name_H-M   'P 1'
#
loop_
_entity.id
_entity.type
_entity.pdbx_description
1 polymer ?
#
loop_
_entity_poly.entity_id
_entity_poly.type
_entity_poly.pdbx_seq_one_letter_code
_entity_poly.pdbx_strand_id
1 'polypeptide(L)'
;MNEAQEVCKDIYLRLDKVFRELARLETMHQLPPSGAITQYVDDVAKYVDFLKRNRGRKLAFRLIKHQATMEELAMFNEEIDAAFVSLNIPGSGEWKKRWDTDQDTCLHAMRAVVASSSFVMREIQSPRAHKRP
;
A
#
# COMPACT_ATOMS: atom_id res chain seq x y z
N MET A 1 5.15 6.97 -0.69
CA MET A 1 4.15 7.84 -1.34
C MET A 1 3.66 8.79 -0.28
N ASN A 2 3.62 10.10 -0.52
CA ASN A 2 3.32 11.06 0.55
C ASN A 2 1.82 11.13 0.82
N GLU A 3 1.00 10.94 -0.22
CA GLU A 3 -0.45 11.15 -0.16
C GLU A 3 -1.20 9.99 0.50
N ALA A 4 -0.70 8.75 0.38
CA ALA A 4 -1.20 7.60 1.16
C ALA A 4 -0.17 7.10 2.17
N GLN A 5 0.65 8.02 2.71
CA GLN A 5 1.72 7.66 3.64
C GLN A 5 1.18 6.89 4.86
N GLU A 6 0.07 7.35 5.43
CA GLU A 6 -0.55 6.72 6.60
C GLU A 6 -1.09 5.32 6.27
N VAL A 7 -1.76 5.15 5.12
CA VAL A 7 -2.21 3.83 4.65
C VAL A 7 -1.04 2.86 4.47
N CYS A 8 0.05 3.33 3.87
CA CYS A 8 1.27 2.53 3.72
C CYS A 8 1.92 2.18 5.08
N LYS A 9 1.91 3.10 6.04
CA LYS A 9 2.39 2.82 7.40
C LYS A 9 1.52 1.78 8.08
N ASP A 10 0.21 1.87 7.96
CA ASP A 10 -0.73 0.94 8.58
C ASP A 10 -0.56 -0.48 8.02
N ILE A 11 -0.41 -0.63 6.70
CA ILE A 11 -0.10 -1.93 6.07
C ILE A 11 1.22 -2.49 6.61
N TYR A 12 2.26 -1.66 6.71
CA TYR A 12 3.53 -2.08 7.30
C TYR A 12 3.36 -2.57 8.74
N LEU A 13 2.62 -1.83 9.58
CA LEU A 13 2.37 -2.22 10.97
C LEU A 13 1.61 -3.54 11.07
N ARG A 14 0.71 -3.83 10.13
CA ARG A 14 0.01 -5.11 10.08
C ARG A 14 0.95 -6.25 9.66
N LEU A 15 1.82 -6.04 8.67
CA LEU A 15 2.87 -7.01 8.31
C LEU A 15 3.84 -7.27 9.45
N ASP A 16 4.19 -6.24 10.24
CA ASP A 16 5.04 -6.37 11.43
C ASP A 16 4.36 -7.19 12.53
N LYS A 17 3.04 -7.05 12.72
CA LYS A 17 2.28 -7.90 13.64
C LYS A 17 2.33 -9.37 13.23
N VAL A 18 2.17 -9.67 11.93
CA VAL A 18 2.30 -11.04 11.41
C VAL A 18 3.70 -11.59 11.66
N PHE A 19 4.74 -10.80 11.38
CA PHE A 19 6.13 -11.19 11.63
C PHE A 19 6.38 -11.56 13.09
N ARG A 20 5.94 -10.68 14.02
CA ARG A 20 6.12 -10.91 15.45
C ARG A 20 5.43 -12.18 15.92
N GLU A 21 4.23 -12.46 15.39
CA GLU A 21 3.52 -13.68 15.73
C GLU A 21 4.23 -14.93 15.19
N LEU A 22 4.71 -14.90 13.94
CA LEU A 22 5.51 -15.99 13.38
C LEU A 22 6.80 -16.24 14.20
N ALA A 23 7.52 -15.19 14.60
CA ALA A 23 8.70 -15.30 15.44
C ALA A 23 8.38 -15.85 16.85
N ARG A 24 7.23 -15.48 17.41
CA ARG A 24 6.72 -16.02 18.68
C ARG A 24 6.43 -17.53 18.55
N LEU A 25 5.77 -17.95 17.48
CA LEU A 25 5.46 -19.35 17.19
C LEU A 25 6.72 -20.18 16.92
N GLU A 26 7.74 -19.61 16.26
CA GLU A 26 9.05 -20.24 16.08
C GLU A 26 9.72 -20.53 17.42
N THR A 27 9.73 -19.57 18.34
CA THR A 27 10.29 -19.73 19.68
C THR A 27 9.57 -20.83 20.48
N MET A 28 8.29 -21.06 20.20
CA MET A 28 7.49 -22.11 20.82
C MET A 28 7.54 -23.46 20.08
N HIS A 29 8.30 -23.57 18.98
CA HIS A 29 8.28 -24.73 18.08
C HIS A 29 6.88 -25.09 17.55
N GLN A 30 6.03 -24.08 17.38
CA GLN A 30 4.64 -24.17 16.92
C GLN A 30 4.42 -23.39 15.62
N LEU A 31 5.43 -23.34 14.75
CA LEU A 31 5.29 -22.69 13.46
C LEU A 31 4.12 -23.31 12.68
N PRO A 32 3.34 -22.48 11.99
CA PRO A 32 2.30 -22.96 11.11
C PRO A 32 2.91 -23.77 9.95
N PRO A 33 2.09 -24.50 9.19
CA PRO A 33 2.54 -25.15 7.96
C PRO A 33 3.26 -24.16 7.04
N SER A 34 4.25 -24.66 6.28
CA SER A 34 5.10 -23.82 5.41
C SER A 34 4.32 -22.89 4.49
N GLY A 35 3.11 -23.28 4.08
CA GLY A 35 2.23 -22.46 3.24
C GLY A 35 1.89 -21.08 3.83
N ALA A 36 1.66 -20.97 5.15
CA ALA A 36 1.37 -19.68 5.78
C ALA A 36 2.60 -18.77 5.82
N ILE A 37 3.79 -19.36 5.99
CA ILE A 37 5.06 -18.63 5.96
C ILE A 37 5.36 -18.16 4.54
N THR A 38 5.18 -19.02 3.53
CA THR A 38 5.35 -18.65 2.12
C THR A 38 4.42 -17.51 1.73
N GLN A 39 3.13 -17.59 2.10
CA GLN A 39 2.17 -16.53 1.85
C GLN A 39 2.62 -15.19 2.44
N TYR A 40 3.10 -15.19 3.69
CA TYR A 40 3.62 -13.99 4.33
C TYR A 40 4.81 -13.39 3.56
N VAL A 41 5.76 -14.23 3.14
CA VAL A 41 6.92 -13.78 2.35
C VAL A 41 6.47 -13.17 1.02
N ASP A 42 5.50 -13.78 0.34
CA ASP A 42 4.95 -13.28 -0.92
C ASP A 42 4.26 -11.92 -0.73
N ASP A 43 3.48 -11.75 0.34
CA ASP A 43 2.79 -10.50 0.65
C ASP A 43 3.78 -9.36 0.94
N VAL A 44 4.84 -9.65 1.70
CA VAL A 44 5.93 -8.69 1.94
C VAL A 44 6.64 -8.32 0.63
N ALA A 45 6.96 -9.30 -0.23
CA ALA A 45 7.63 -9.05 -1.50
C ALA A 45 6.78 -8.16 -2.43
N LYS A 46 5.50 -8.50 -2.61
CA LYS A 46 4.55 -7.70 -3.38
C LYS A 46 4.45 -6.27 -2.83
N TYR A 47 4.39 -6.13 -1.51
CA TYR A 47 4.26 -4.82 -0.87
C TYR A 47 5.52 -3.96 -1.06
N VAL A 48 6.70 -4.54 -0.92
CA VAL A 48 7.97 -3.86 -1.21
C VAL A 48 8.04 -3.42 -2.67
N ASP A 49 7.61 -4.26 -3.60
CA ASP A 49 7.60 -3.92 -5.02
C ASP A 49 6.54 -2.86 -5.36
N PHE A 50 5.39 -2.86 -4.69
CA PHE A 50 4.44 -1.76 -4.73
C PHE A 50 5.08 -0.44 -4.28
N LEU A 51 5.77 -0.42 -3.15
CA LEU A 51 6.42 0.78 -2.63
C LEU A 51 7.50 1.29 -3.59
N LYS A 52 8.33 0.40 -4.16
CA LYS A 52 9.33 0.75 -5.17
C LYS A 52 8.69 1.34 -6.43
N ARG A 53 7.65 0.69 -6.98
CA ARG A 53 6.94 1.13 -8.19
C ARG A 53 6.28 2.50 -8.03
N ASN A 54 5.84 2.84 -6.82
CA ASN A 54 5.19 4.12 -6.52
C ASN A 54 6.15 5.17 -5.96
N ARG A 55 7.39 4.81 -5.63
CA ARG A 55 8.44 5.76 -5.26
C ARG A 55 8.83 6.59 -6.48
N GLY A 56 8.70 7.91 -6.38
CA GLY A 56 9.16 8.83 -7.42
C GLY A 56 8.30 8.91 -8.68
N ARG A 57 7.09 8.33 -8.70
CA ARG A 57 6.11 8.62 -9.77
C ARG A 57 5.84 10.12 -9.83
N LYS A 58 5.45 10.64 -10.99
CA LYS A 58 4.98 12.02 -11.16
C LYS A 58 3.58 12.22 -10.56
N LEU A 59 3.25 13.43 -10.11
CA LEU A 59 1.98 13.70 -9.43
C LEU A 59 0.77 13.46 -10.34
N ALA A 60 0.84 13.91 -11.60
CA ALA A 60 -0.22 13.69 -12.57
C ALA A 60 -0.52 12.19 -12.81
N PHE A 61 0.52 11.35 -12.86
CA PHE A 61 0.36 9.90 -12.98
C PHE A 61 -0.26 9.28 -11.72
N ARG A 62 0.12 9.74 -10.53
CA ARG A 62 -0.50 9.27 -9.27
C ARG A 62 -1.98 9.62 -9.20
N LEU A 63 -2.37 10.82 -9.65
CA LEU A 63 -3.77 11.25 -9.68
C LEU A 63 -4.60 10.38 -10.64
N ILE A 64 -4.11 10.14 -11.86
CA ILE A 64 -4.80 9.30 -12.85
C ILE A 64 -4.93 7.85 -12.35
N LYS A 65 -3.91 7.35 -11.64
CA LYS A 65 -3.88 5.98 -11.12
C LYS A 65 -4.37 5.87 -9.67
N HIS A 66 -5.00 6.91 -9.11
CA HIS A 66 -5.36 6.95 -7.70
C HIS A 66 -6.26 5.77 -7.31
N GLN A 67 -7.35 5.57 -8.05
CA GLN A 67 -8.31 4.49 -7.80
C GLN A 67 -7.63 3.11 -7.81
N ALA A 68 -6.87 2.82 -8.87
CA ALA A 68 -6.14 1.56 -8.99
C ALA A 68 -5.09 1.37 -7.87
N THR A 69 -4.46 2.47 -7.42
CA THR A 69 -3.50 2.43 -6.31
C THR A 69 -4.20 2.12 -4.99
N MET A 70 -5.38 2.71 -4.75
CA MET A 70 -6.17 2.42 -3.54
C MET A 70 -6.70 0.99 -3.57
N GLU A 71 -7.14 0.48 -4.71
CA GLU A 71 -7.56 -0.92 -4.86
C GLU A 71 -6.42 -1.90 -4.54
N GLU A 72 -5.20 -1.64 -5.03
CA GLU A 72 -4.03 -2.47 -4.71
C GLU A 72 -3.69 -2.42 -3.20
N LEU A 73 -3.83 -1.25 -2.57
CA LEU A 73 -3.69 -1.10 -1.11
C LEU A 73 -4.79 -1.84 -0.32
N ALA A 74 -6.03 -1.87 -0.82
CA ALA A 74 -7.09 -2.69 -0.22
C ALA A 74 -6.76 -4.18 -0.33
N MET A 75 -6.25 -4.63 -1.47
CA MET A 75 -5.86 -6.03 -1.67
C MET A 75 -4.78 -6.46 -0.67
N PHE A 76 -3.75 -5.65 -0.44
CA PHE A 76 -2.77 -5.94 0.61
C PHE A 76 -3.42 -6.10 1.97
N ASN A 77 -4.38 -5.22 2.29
CA ASN A 77 -5.06 -5.30 3.55
C ASN A 77 -5.92 -6.58 3.70
N GLU A 78 -6.53 -7.08 2.62
CA GLU A 78 -7.26 -8.37 2.61
C GLU A 78 -6.30 -9.57 2.70
N GLU A 79 -5.19 -9.56 1.96
CA GLU A 79 -4.16 -10.62 2.01
C GLU A 79 -3.59 -10.75 3.44
N ILE A 80 -3.29 -9.62 4.08
CA ILE A 80 -2.82 -9.61 5.47
C ILE A 80 -3.93 -10.04 6.45
N ASP A 81 -5.20 -9.75 6.18
CA ASP A 81 -6.31 -10.24 7.02
C ASP A 81 -6.41 -11.77 6.97
N ALA A 82 -6.17 -12.38 5.81
CA ALA A 82 -6.11 -13.84 5.70
C ALA A 82 -4.99 -14.42 6.58
N ALA A 83 -3.83 -13.75 6.65
CA ALA A 83 -2.76 -14.12 7.57
C ALA A 83 -3.16 -13.93 9.05
N PHE A 84 -3.86 -12.85 9.39
CA PHE A 84 -4.38 -12.63 10.75
C PHE A 84 -5.32 -13.75 11.18
N VAL A 85 -6.25 -14.15 10.31
CA VAL A 85 -7.18 -15.26 10.58
C VAL A 85 -6.42 -16.57 10.73
N SER A 86 -5.51 -16.88 9.80
CA SER A 86 -4.74 -18.14 9.83
C SER A 86 -3.84 -18.27 11.06
N LEU A 87 -3.35 -17.15 11.59
CA LEU A 87 -2.46 -17.11 12.75
C LEU A 87 -3.18 -16.76 14.06
N ASN A 88 -4.51 -16.60 14.00
CA ASN A 88 -5.34 -16.17 15.14
C ASN A 88 -4.86 -14.85 15.79
N ILE A 89 -4.39 -13.91 14.96
CA ILE A 89 -3.98 -12.58 15.40
C ILE A 89 -5.23 -11.70 15.54
N PRO A 90 -5.42 -11.01 16.68
CA PRO A 90 -6.58 -10.12 16.88
C PRO A 90 -6.51 -8.88 15.97
N GLY A 91 -7.68 -8.36 15.61
CA GLY A 91 -7.81 -7.13 14.81
C GLY A 91 -8.02 -7.36 13.31
N SER A 92 -8.33 -8.59 12.89
CA SER A 92 -8.78 -8.88 11.52
C SER A 92 -9.98 -8.00 11.16
N GLY A 93 -9.95 -7.37 9.98
CA GLY A 93 -11.05 -6.53 9.46
C GLY A 93 -11.16 -5.14 10.08
N GLU A 94 -10.33 -4.76 11.07
CA GLU A 94 -10.39 -3.43 11.68
C GLU A 94 -10.06 -2.31 10.69
N TRP A 95 -9.19 -2.59 9.72
CA TRP A 95 -8.79 -1.63 8.68
C TRP A 95 -9.98 -1.17 7.83
N LYS A 96 -10.99 -2.03 7.60
CA LYS A 96 -12.19 -1.71 6.80
C LYS A 96 -12.99 -0.55 7.38
N LYS A 97 -12.97 -0.39 8.72
CA LYS A 97 -13.69 0.70 9.41
C LYS A 97 -13.15 2.09 9.07
N ARG A 98 -11.88 2.19 8.68
CA ARG A 98 -11.20 3.47 8.38
C ARG A 98 -10.98 3.69 6.89
N TRP A 99 -11.20 2.65 6.08
CA TRP A 99 -10.85 2.62 4.67
C TRP A 99 -11.45 3.76 3.83
N ASP A 100 -12.74 4.05 4.00
CA ASP A 100 -13.40 5.14 3.27
C ASP A 100 -12.79 6.51 3.64
N THR A 101 -12.44 6.69 4.91
CA THR A 101 -11.79 7.92 5.41
C THR A 101 -10.37 8.05 4.87
N ASP A 102 -9.64 6.93 4.79
CA ASP A 102 -8.29 6.88 4.26
C ASP A 102 -8.24 7.21 2.75
N GLN A 103 -9.22 6.71 1.98
CA GLN A 103 -9.38 7.06 0.57
C GLN A 103 -9.64 8.55 0.37
N ASP A 104 -10.62 9.09 1.12
CA ASP A 104 -10.98 10.49 1.02
C ASP A 104 -9.81 11.41 1.41
N THR A 105 -9.10 11.08 2.48
CA THR A 105 -7.91 11.80 2.93
C THR A 105 -6.81 11.80 1.86
N CYS A 106 -6.55 10.66 1.24
CA CYS A 106 -5.56 10.53 0.17
C CYS A 106 -5.94 11.38 -1.06
N LEU A 107 -7.22 11.33 -1.47
CA LEU A 107 -7.72 12.13 -2.59
C LEU A 107 -7.65 13.63 -2.30
N HIS A 108 -8.02 14.05 -1.08
CA HIS A 108 -7.92 15.43 -0.65
C HIS A 108 -6.46 15.92 -0.64
N ALA A 109 -5.52 15.12 -0.14
CA ALA A 109 -4.10 15.43 -0.19
C ALA A 109 -3.61 15.62 -1.64
N MET A 110 -3.99 14.72 -2.57
CA MET A 110 -3.64 14.86 -3.98
C MET A 110 -4.22 16.14 -4.60
N ARG A 111 -5.49 16.45 -4.32
CA ARG A 111 -6.16 17.68 -4.80
C ARG A 111 -5.51 18.95 -4.27
N ALA A 112 -5.13 18.98 -2.99
CA ALA A 112 -4.45 20.12 -2.38
C ALA A 112 -3.11 20.40 -3.08
N VAL A 113 -2.34 19.35 -3.41
CA VAL A 113 -1.07 19.53 -4.14
C VAL A 113 -1.30 20.04 -5.57
N VAL A 114 -2.36 19.57 -6.25
CA VAL A 114 -2.73 20.05 -7.60
C VAL A 114 -3.16 21.52 -7.58
N ALA A 115 -4.03 21.90 -6.65
CA ALA A 115 -4.53 23.27 -6.51
C ALA A 115 -3.42 24.27 -6.17
N SER A 116 -2.35 23.81 -5.53
CA SER A 116 -1.22 24.65 -5.10
C SER A 116 -0.14 24.85 -6.17
N SER A 117 -0.32 24.39 -7.43
CA SER A 117 0.82 24.28 -8.34
C SER A 117 0.57 24.49 -9.84
N SER A 118 1.26 25.49 -10.39
CA SER A 118 1.68 25.60 -11.81
C SER A 118 2.58 24.43 -12.27
N PHE A 119 3.10 23.65 -11.31
CA PHE A 119 3.95 22.47 -11.51
C PHE A 119 3.23 21.32 -12.24
N VAL A 120 1.94 21.06 -11.96
CA VAL A 120 1.18 20.00 -12.65
C VAL A 120 1.03 20.32 -14.13
N MET A 121 0.72 21.57 -14.46
CA MET A 121 0.65 22.02 -15.86
C MET A 121 2.00 21.86 -16.56
N ARG A 122 3.13 22.13 -15.87
CA ARG A 122 4.48 21.93 -16.42
C ARG A 122 4.86 20.45 -16.59
N GLU A 123 4.44 19.57 -15.67
CA GLU A 123 4.60 18.11 -15.79
C GLU A 123 3.82 17.52 -16.96
N ILE A 124 2.61 18.05 -17.23
CA ILE A 124 1.77 17.64 -18.36
C ILE A 124 2.31 18.19 -19.69
N GLN A 125 2.89 19.40 -19.68
CA GLN A 125 3.36 20.09 -20.90
C GLN A 125 4.76 19.68 -21.39
N SER A 126 5.60 19.03 -20.56
CA SER A 126 6.98 18.65 -20.93
C SER A 126 7.15 17.14 -21.17
N PRO A 127 7.54 16.67 -22.37
CA PRO A 127 7.23 17.14 -23.72
C PRO A 127 6.63 16.03 -24.65
N ARG A 128 5.62 16.39 -25.46
CA ARG A 128 5.41 15.86 -26.83
C ARG A 128 6.31 16.60 -27.85
N ALA A 129 7.57 16.83 -27.50
CA ALA A 129 8.55 17.46 -28.37
C ALA A 129 9.63 16.42 -28.74
N HIS A 130 9.77 16.19 -30.03
CA HIS A 130 10.69 15.29 -30.73
C HIS A 130 10.20 13.86 -30.97
N LYS A 131 9.40 13.70 -32.03
CA LYS A 131 9.89 13.27 -33.35
C LYS A 131 8.74 13.38 -34.37
N ARG A 132 8.81 14.39 -35.24
CA ARG A 132 8.19 14.31 -36.57
C ARG A 132 9.32 14.03 -37.58
N PRO A 133 9.03 13.26 -38.64
CA PRO A 133 10.02 12.62 -39.51
C PRO A 133 10.90 13.60 -40.27
#